data_AF-A0A5C3LW77-F1
#
_entry.id   AF-A0A5C3LW77-F1
#
_cell.length_a   1.000
_cell.length_b   1.000
_cell.length_c   1.000
_cell.angle_alpha   90.00
_cell.angle_beta   90.00
_cell.angle_gamma   90.00
#
_symmetry.space_group_name_H-M   'P 1'
#
loop_
_entity.id
_entity.type
_entity.pdbx_description
1 polymer ?
#
loop_
_entity_poly.entity_id
_entity_poly.type
_entity_poly.pdbx_seq_one_letter_code
_entity_poly.pdbx_strand_id
1 'polypeptide(L)'
;EIILSAGTIGTPHILLNSGIGDKNALSQIDIKPLVHLPSVGQNFSDHPFIENRWLVNSTNTLEQLARNATYAAEQLDLWLKTRTGIL
;
A
#
# COMPACT_ATOMS: atom_id res chain seq x y z
N GLU A 1 26.32 -3.44 -7.80
CA GLU A 1 25.59 -2.78 -6.70
C GLU A 1 24.19 -3.37 -6.62
N ILE A 2 23.58 -3.41 -5.42
CA ILE A 2 22.22 -3.90 -5.20
C ILE A 2 21.45 -2.82 -4.44
N ILE A 3 20.30 -2.41 -4.97
CA ILE A 3 19.40 -1.43 -4.34
C ILE A 3 18.12 -2.16 -3.91
N LEU A 4 17.72 -1.97 -2.65
CA LEU A 4 16.50 -2.55 -2.10
C LEU A 4 15.41 -1.48 -2.01
N SER A 5 14.31 -1.65 -2.74
CA SER A 5 13.22 -0.68 -2.84
C SER A 5 11.84 -1.33 -2.70
N ALA A 6 11.68 -2.28 -1.77
CA ALA A 6 10.44 -3.03 -1.54
C ALA A 6 9.42 -2.28 -0.65
N GLY A 7 9.56 -0.96 -0.51
CA GLY A 7 8.69 -0.12 0.32
C GLY A 7 8.87 -0.30 1.84
N THR A 8 8.12 0.47 2.62
CA THR A 8 8.23 0.53 4.09
C THR A 8 7.96 -0.81 4.79
N ILE A 9 7.14 -1.68 4.20
CA ILE A 9 6.84 -3.02 4.74
C ILE A 9 7.82 -4.07 4.20
N GLY A 10 8.06 -4.08 2.89
CA GLY A 10 8.86 -5.13 2.25
C GLY A 10 10.37 -5.02 2.51
N THR A 11 10.91 -3.79 2.53
CA THR A 11 12.36 -3.57 2.76
C THR A 11 12.82 -4.11 4.12
N PRO A 12 12.22 -3.75 5.27
CA PRO A 12 12.65 -4.32 6.55
C PRO A 12 12.39 -5.82 6.62
N HIS A 13 11.33 -6.35 6.00
CA HIS A 13 11.09 -7.79 5.95
C HIS A 13 12.24 -8.54 5.25
N ILE A 14 12.71 -8.05 4.10
CA ILE A 14 13.84 -8.65 3.37
C ILE A 14 15.14 -8.56 4.18
N LEU A 15 15.41 -7.42 4.81
CA LEU A 15 16.60 -7.23 5.66
C LEU A 15 16.61 -8.19 6.86
N LEU A 16 15.49 -8.32 7.57
CA LEU A 16 15.37 -9.23 8.71
C LEU A 16 15.61 -10.69 8.30
N ASN A 17 14.99 -11.15 7.21
CA ASN A 17 15.22 -12.50 6.67
C ASN A 17 16.64 -12.71 6.11
N SER A 18 17.37 -11.63 5.83
CA SER A 18 18.78 -11.66 5.42
C SER A 18 19.74 -11.57 6.62
N GLY A 19 19.24 -11.63 7.86
CA GLY A 19 20.05 -11.57 9.08
C GLY A 19 20.50 -10.16 9.47
N ILE A 20 19.83 -9.11 8.99
CA ILE A 20 20.12 -7.71 9.31
C ILE A 20 18.99 -7.16 10.19
N GLY A 21 19.24 -7.01 11.49
CA GLY A 21 18.21 -6.65 12.47
C GLY A 21 18.67 -6.73 13.93
N ASP A 22 17.72 -6.72 14.87
CA ASP A 22 18.04 -7.00 16.27
C ASP A 22 18.54 -8.43 16.45
N LYS A 23 19.71 -8.60 17.07
CA LYS A 23 20.38 -9.91 17.14
C LYS A 23 19.57 -10.91 17.96
N ASN A 24 18.94 -10.46 19.04
CA ASN A 24 18.19 -11.32 19.94
C ASN A 24 16.87 -11.73 19.29
N ALA A 25 16.14 -10.79 18.70
CA ALA A 25 14.90 -11.06 17.97
C ALA A 25 15.12 -12.03 16.80
N LEU A 26 16.20 -11.84 16.01
CA LEU A 26 16.54 -12.77 14.93
C LEU A 26 16.89 -14.17 15.43
N SER A 27 17.69 -14.26 16.51
CA SER A 27 18.10 -15.54 17.09
C SER A 27 16.94 -16.31 17.70
N GLN A 28 15.91 -15.62 18.22
CA GLN A 28 14.70 -16.25 18.77
C GLN A 28 13.86 -16.99 17.72
N ILE A 29 14.04 -16.68 16.44
CA ILE A 29 13.33 -17.30 15.31
C ILE A 29 14.29 -18.04 14.37
N ASP A 30 15.43 -18.49 14.89
CA ASP A 30 16.44 -19.28 14.17
C ASP A 30 17.03 -18.61 12.91
N ILE A 31 16.99 -17.28 12.82
CA ILE A 31 17.69 -16.52 11.78
C ILE A 31 19.09 -16.16 12.29
N LYS A 32 20.13 -16.64 11.61
CA LYS A 32 21.52 -16.29 11.91
C LYS A 32 21.73 -14.77 11.76
N PRO A 33 22.05 -14.04 12.84
CA PRO A 33 22.31 -12.60 12.74
C PRO A 33 23.66 -12.36 12.05
N LEU A 34 23.65 -11.61 10.95
CA LEU A 34 24.84 -11.16 10.22
C LEU A 34 25.25 -9.74 10.62
N VAL A 35 24.27 -8.86 10.80
CA VAL A 35 24.47 -7.46 11.20
C VAL A 35 23.49 -7.08 12.29
N HIS A 36 24.00 -6.62 13.44
CA HIS A 36 23.16 -6.10 14.51
C HIS A 36 22.73 -4.67 14.21
N LEU A 37 21.50 -4.51 13.72
CA LEU A 37 20.88 -3.22 13.39
C LEU A 37 19.44 -3.18 13.93
N PRO A 38 19.25 -2.90 15.23
CA PRO A 38 17.95 -3.07 15.89
C PRO A 38 16.85 -2.10 15.42
N SER A 39 17.21 -1.05 14.67
CA SER A 39 16.25 -0.11 14.09
C SER A 39 15.50 -0.66 12.86
N VAL A 40 15.96 -1.76 12.26
CA VAL A 40 15.28 -2.38 11.10
C VAL A 40 13.87 -2.83 11.50
N GLY A 41 12.87 -2.36 10.76
CA GLY A 41 11.46 -2.64 11.03
C GLY A 41 10.85 -1.82 12.18
N GLN A 42 11.63 -0.95 12.82
CA GLN A 42 11.16 -0.05 13.87
C GLN A 42 10.81 1.33 13.30
N ASN A 43 10.28 2.21 14.15
CA ASN A 43 9.88 3.58 13.77
C ASN A 43 8.89 3.62 12.59
N PHE A 44 8.00 2.63 12.53
CA PHE A 44 6.90 2.66 11.57
C PHE A 44 5.99 3.84 11.88
N SER A 45 5.73 4.66 10.88
CA SER A 45 4.84 5.81 10.96
C SER A 45 3.91 5.78 9.77
N ASP A 46 2.65 6.14 10.02
CA ASP A 46 1.62 6.23 9.00
C ASP A 46 0.67 7.38 9.34
N HIS A 47 -0.13 7.80 8.37
CA HIS A 47 -1.20 8.75 8.59
C HIS A 47 -2.51 7.98 8.85
N PRO A 48 -3.00 7.96 10.11
CA PRO A 48 -4.28 7.30 10.39
C PRO A 48 -5.40 8.00 9.61
N PHE A 49 -6.24 7.20 8.95
CA PHE A 49 -7.32 7.69 8.12
C PHE A 49 -8.68 7.23 8.65
N ILE A 50 -9.65 8.13 8.67
CA ILE A 50 -11.05 7.82 8.90
C ILE A 50 -11.90 8.51 7.82
N GLU A 51 -12.80 7.75 7.20
CA GLU A 51 -13.78 8.31 6.28
C GLU A 51 -15.05 8.71 7.02
N ASN A 52 -15.60 9.87 6.68
CA ASN A 52 -16.94 10.28 7.07
C ASN A 52 -17.80 10.31 5.82
N ARG A 53 -18.96 9.65 5.88
CA ARG A 53 -19.87 9.52 4.74
C ARG A 53 -21.20 10.18 5.06
N TRP A 54 -21.73 10.94 4.10
CA TRP A 54 -23.01 11.62 4.19
C TRP A 54 -23.90 11.25 3.02
N LEU A 55 -25.20 11.14 3.28
CA LEU A 55 -26.18 10.98 2.20
C LEU A 55 -26.34 12.31 1.46
N VAL A 56 -26.38 12.22 0.14
CA VAL A 56 -26.64 13.37 -0.75
C VAL A 56 -27.86 13.08 -1.60
N ASN A 57 -28.64 14.13 -1.90
CA ASN A 57 -29.78 14.03 -2.82
C ASN A 57 -29.32 14.22 -4.28
N SER A 58 -28.37 13.39 -4.73
CA SER A 58 -27.84 13.39 -6.09
C SER A 58 -27.26 12.02 -6.44
N THR A 59 -27.43 11.60 -7.69
CA THR A 59 -26.79 10.41 -8.24
C THR A 59 -25.42 10.70 -8.83
N ASN A 60 -25.02 11.97 -8.95
CA ASN A 60 -23.72 12.38 -9.48
C ASN A 60 -22.62 12.24 -8.41
N THR A 61 -22.29 11.00 -8.06
CA THR A 61 -21.22 10.65 -7.11
C THR A 61 -20.35 9.54 -7.69
N LEU A 62 -19.14 9.38 -7.14
CA LEU A 62 -18.22 8.31 -7.55
C LEU A 62 -18.78 6.90 -7.28
N GLU A 63 -19.80 6.78 -6.43
CA GLU A 63 -20.44 5.50 -6.13
C GLU A 63 -21.08 4.86 -7.38
N GLN A 64 -21.48 5.65 -8.38
CA GLN A 64 -22.05 5.12 -9.63
C GLN A 64 -21.06 4.22 -10.39
N LEU A 65 -19.76 4.52 -10.33
CA LEU A 65 -18.72 3.68 -10.96
C LEU A 65 -18.67 2.28 -10.36
N ALA A 66 -18.93 2.16 -9.05
CA ALA A 66 -18.94 0.87 -8.36
C ALA A 66 -20.31 0.18 -8.42
N ARG A 67 -21.42 0.95 -8.45
CA ARG A 67 -22.79 0.42 -8.33
C ARG A 67 -23.49 0.14 -9.67
N ASN A 68 -23.01 0.72 -10.77
CA ASN A 68 -23.63 0.59 -12.09
C ASN A 68 -22.58 0.21 -13.15
N ALA A 69 -22.55 -1.07 -13.52
CA ALA A 69 -21.58 -1.61 -14.47
C ALA A 69 -21.69 -1.00 -15.88
N THR A 70 -22.91 -0.68 -16.35
CA THR A 70 -23.10 -0.02 -17.65
C THR A 70 -22.51 1.37 -17.65
N TYR A 71 -22.78 2.16 -16.61
CA TYR A 71 -22.19 3.50 -16.46
C TYR A 71 -20.66 3.43 -16.38
N ALA A 72 -20.10 2.49 -15.61
CA ALA A 72 -18.64 2.29 -15.54
C ALA A 72 -18.03 1.96 -16.91
N ALA A 73 -18.69 1.11 -17.70
CA ALA A 73 -18.25 0.76 -19.06
C ALA A 73 -18.31 1.97 -20.01
N GLU A 74 -19.35 2.80 -19.92
CA GLU A 74 -19.47 4.04 -20.70
C GLU A 74 -18.38 5.05 -20.35
N GLN A 75 -18.07 5.23 -19.06
CA GLN A 75 -16.99 6.12 -18.63
C GLN A 75 -15.61 5.62 -19.07
N LEU A 76 -15.41 4.30 -19.08
CA LEU A 76 -14.17 3.70 -19.58
C LEU A 76 -14.02 3.92 -21.09
N ASP A 77 -15.09 3.73 -21.86
CA ASP A 77 -15.10 3.98 -23.30
C ASP A 77 -14.80 5.46 -23.62
N LEU A 78 -15.37 6.39 -22.83
CA LEU A 78 -15.08 7.82 -22.95
C LEU A 78 -13.58 8.10 -22.69
N TRP A 79 -13.02 7.56 -21.60
CA TRP A 79 -11.60 7.74 -21.32
C TRP A 79 -10.71 7.16 -22.42
N LEU A 80 -11.02 5.96 -22.94
CA LEU A 80 -10.24 5.34 -24.00
C LEU A 80 -10.25 6.16 -25.30
N LYS A 81 -11.37 6.83 -25.60
CA LYS A 81 -11.53 7.64 -26.82
C LYS A 81 -10.96 9.04 -26.72
N THR A 82 -11.21 9.72 -25.60
CA THR A 82 -10.96 11.17 -25.48
C THR A 82 -10.05 11.55 -24.32
N ARG A 83 -9.69 10.61 -23.43
CA ARG A 83 -8.95 10.86 -22.17
C ARG A 83 -9.66 11.88 -21.27
N THR A 84 -10.98 11.93 -21.37
CA THR A 84 -11.86 12.73 -20.51
C THR A 84 -12.84 11.82 -19.80
N GLY A 85 -13.55 12.37 -18.81
CA GLY A 85 -14.51 11.61 -18.02
C GLY A 85 -14.04 11.50 -16.57
N ILE A 86 -14.74 10.66 -15.81
CA ILE A 86 -14.48 10.47 -14.38
C ILE A 86 -13.45 9.36 -14.09
N LEU A 87 -13.14 8.53 -15.09
CA LEU A 87 -12.02 7.58 -15.12
C LEU A 87 -10.86 8.21 -15.91
#